data_AF-A0A4W5Q4X3-F1
#
_entry.id   AF-A0A4W5Q4X3-F1
#
_cell.length_a   1.000
_cell.length_b   1.000
_cell.length_c   1.000
_cell.angle_alpha   90.00
_cell.angle_beta   90.00
_cell.angle_gamma   90.00
#
_symmetry.space_group_name_H-M   'P 1'
#
loop_
_entity.id
_entity.type
_entity.pdbx_description
1 polymer ?
#
loop_
_entity_poly.entity_id
_entity_poly.type
_entity_poly.pdbx_seq_one_letter_code
_entity_poly.pdbx_strand_id
1 'polypeptide(L)'
;LRTLAVPHSVCVCVCLRRRKAGILPSLEDLLFYTIAGGAEKIPAHKFTTALKATGLRTGDPRLKECMENLKVIMKTTSDGNLDRHLFKKCVQSNIVLLTQAFRKKFVIPDFVSFASEIDALYENAKNLGGGQVADYIPQLARFSPDLWAVSICTVDGQRHTAGDTKVPFCLQSCVKPLKYAIAVHDHGTEYVHRFIGKEPSGLRFNKLFLNEEDKPHNPMVNAGAIVCTRIGTKLEFNLVETGLRPQNVPALSAPRFQSERESGDRNFAIGYYLKEKKCFPEGTDMTSILDLYFQLCSIEVTCESASVMAATLANGGFCPITGERVLGPEAVRNTLSLMHSCGMYDFSGQFAFHVGLPAKSGVAGGILLVVPNVMGIMCWSPPLDKLGNSVRGIQFCTVKSVINLLFAAYTGDVSALRRFALSSMDMEQRDYDSRTALHVAAAEGHVEVVKFLLEACRVNPVPKDRWGNTPMEEAVHFGHHDVVTMLQDYNNKYSPPGGATEDKEKEISEKNIDGLL
;
A
#
# COMPACT_ATOMS: atom_id res chain seq x y z
N LEU A 1 -5.68 -1.71 64.30
CA LEU A 1 -5.30 -2.95 65.02
C LEU A 1 -5.44 -4.12 64.05
N ARG A 2 -4.34 -4.86 63.80
CA ARG A 2 -4.15 -6.06 62.93
C ARG A 2 -4.18 -5.76 61.41
N THR A 3 -3.11 -5.66 60.62
CA THR A 3 -1.88 -6.46 60.33
C THR A 3 -2.12 -7.93 59.92
N LEU A 4 -1.71 -8.25 58.67
CA LEU A 4 -1.04 -9.47 58.13
C LEU A 4 -1.00 -9.33 56.58
N ALA A 5 0.11 -8.94 55.93
CA ALA A 5 1.32 -9.68 55.55
C ALA A 5 1.16 -10.59 54.30
N VAL A 6 1.80 -10.21 53.19
CA VAL A 6 2.14 -11.08 52.04
C VAL A 6 3.58 -10.71 51.59
N PRO A 7 4.48 -11.67 51.30
CA PRO A 7 5.93 -11.48 51.41
C PRO A 7 6.63 -10.95 50.15
N HIS A 8 7.75 -10.28 50.39
CA HIS A 8 8.75 -9.85 49.41
C HIS A 8 9.79 -10.94 49.08
N SER A 9 10.37 -10.82 47.87
CA SER A 9 11.68 -11.28 47.35
C SER A 9 11.50 -12.23 46.16
N VAL A 10 12.08 -11.99 44.99
CA VAL A 10 13.50 -11.70 44.76
C VAL A 10 13.67 -10.62 43.67
N CYS A 11 14.09 -9.41 44.06
CA CYS A 11 14.68 -8.44 43.13
C CYS A 11 16.20 -8.53 43.31
N VAL A 12 16.90 -8.97 42.25
CA VAL A 12 18.36 -9.09 42.25
C VAL A 12 18.96 -7.70 42.42
N CYS A 13 19.47 -7.43 43.62
CA CYS A 13 20.16 -6.22 43.97
C CYS A 13 21.54 -6.21 43.30
N VAL A 14 21.63 -5.63 42.10
CA VAL A 14 22.93 -5.25 41.54
C VAL A 14 23.43 -4.03 42.31
N CYS A 15 24.52 -4.23 43.05
CA CYS A 15 25.25 -3.20 43.80
C CYS A 15 25.52 -1.93 42.97
N LEU A 16 24.65 -0.94 43.12
CA LEU A 16 24.90 0.43 42.66
C LEU A 16 25.91 1.10 43.60
N ARG A 17 27.19 0.98 43.24
CA ARG A 17 28.20 1.96 43.68
C ARG A 17 27.69 3.36 43.30
N ARG A 18 27.63 4.26 44.29
CA ARG A 18 27.28 5.69 44.14
C ARG A 18 27.92 6.29 42.88
N ARG A 19 27.17 6.37 41.78
CA ARG A 19 27.53 7.19 40.62
C ARG A 19 26.99 8.59 40.88
N LYS A 20 27.85 9.59 40.64
CA LYS A 20 27.51 11.02 40.60
C LYS A 20 26.16 11.22 39.91
N ALA A 21 25.36 12.17 40.39
CA ALA A 21 24.09 12.60 39.76
C ALA A 21 24.30 12.78 38.25
N GLY A 22 23.97 11.74 37.49
CA GLY A 22 24.24 11.64 36.07
C GLY A 22 23.02 12.12 35.33
N ILE A 23 23.21 13.18 34.55
CA ILE A 23 22.28 13.69 33.54
C ILE A 23 21.60 12.50 32.84
N LEU A 24 20.26 12.44 32.84
CA LEU A 24 19.51 11.47 32.05
C LEU A 24 20.04 11.51 30.60
N PRO A 25 20.42 10.37 30.00
CA PRO A 25 20.95 10.38 28.64
C PRO A 25 19.91 10.97 27.69
N SER A 26 20.33 11.92 26.85
CA SER A 26 19.42 12.53 25.89
C SER A 26 19.00 11.51 24.81
N LEU A 27 17.91 11.77 24.07
CA LEU A 27 17.43 10.84 23.04
C LEU A 27 18.50 10.57 21.98
N GLU A 28 19.31 11.58 21.66
CA GLU A 28 20.45 11.48 20.75
C GLU A 28 21.55 10.55 21.30
N ASP A 29 21.82 10.60 22.61
CA ASP A 29 22.81 9.74 23.25
C ASP A 29 22.35 8.29 23.24
N LEU A 30 21.07 8.03 23.54
CA LEU A 30 20.49 6.68 23.47
C LEU A 30 20.55 6.12 22.04
N LEU A 31 20.27 6.95 21.04
CA LEU A 31 20.37 6.56 19.64
C LEU A 31 21.82 6.25 19.23
N PHE A 32 22.77 7.06 19.69
CA PHE A 32 24.20 6.82 19.47
C PHE A 32 24.60 5.44 19.98
N TYR A 33 24.28 5.11 21.24
CA TYR A 33 24.63 3.81 21.82
C TYR A 33 23.98 2.63 21.08
N THR A 34 22.75 2.81 20.59
CA THR A 34 22.03 1.80 19.81
C THR A 34 22.77 1.46 18.51
N ILE A 35 23.33 2.45 17.82
CA ILE A 35 24.01 2.26 16.52
C ILE A 35 25.49 1.88 16.72
N ALA A 36 26.14 2.43 17.74
CA ALA A 36 27.54 2.16 18.05
C ALA A 36 27.77 0.71 18.47
N GLY A 37 26.81 0.08 19.15
CA GLY A 37 26.94 -1.31 19.62
C GLY A 37 28.11 -1.48 20.60
N GLY A 38 28.34 -0.47 21.45
CA GLY A 38 29.45 -0.45 22.42
C GLY A 38 30.75 0.20 21.93
N ALA A 39 30.85 0.58 20.65
CA ALA A 39 32.01 1.33 20.13
C ALA A 39 32.01 2.80 20.59
N GLU A 40 33.21 3.42 20.66
CA GLU A 40 33.35 4.85 21.03
C GLU A 40 32.99 5.81 19.89
N LYS A 41 33.02 5.34 18.64
CA LYS A 41 32.70 6.12 17.43
C LYS A 41 31.85 5.31 16.46
N ILE A 42 31.05 6.00 15.64
CA ILE A 42 30.23 5.41 14.59
C ILE A 42 30.78 5.80 13.22
N PRO A 43 31.18 4.85 12.36
CA PRO A 43 31.51 5.17 10.98
C PRO A 43 30.29 5.74 10.24
N ALA A 44 30.46 6.83 9.48
CA ALA A 44 29.35 7.47 8.76
C ALA A 44 28.62 6.51 7.79
N HIS A 45 29.35 5.59 7.16
CA HIS A 45 28.77 4.57 6.30
C HIS A 45 27.88 3.59 7.09
N LYS A 46 28.25 3.23 8.33
CA LYS A 46 27.45 2.35 9.19
C LYS A 46 26.12 3.02 9.56
N PHE A 47 26.16 4.32 9.89
CA PHE A 47 24.94 5.10 10.15
C PHE A 47 24.01 5.14 8.92
N THR A 48 24.55 5.46 7.74
CA THR A 48 23.73 5.56 6.52
C THR A 48 23.20 4.21 6.06
N THR A 49 23.95 3.12 6.22
CA THR A 49 23.46 1.75 5.96
C THR A 49 22.35 1.36 6.93
N ALA A 50 22.53 1.62 8.23
CA ALA A 50 21.50 1.33 9.22
C ALA A 50 20.23 2.17 9.01
N LEU A 51 20.38 3.44 8.60
CA LEU A 51 19.25 4.28 8.21
C LEU A 51 18.51 3.71 6.99
N LYS A 52 19.22 3.28 5.95
CA LYS A 52 18.60 2.64 4.77
C LYS A 52 17.86 1.36 5.13
N ALA A 53 18.36 0.57 6.08
CA ALA A 53 17.69 -0.64 6.55
C ALA A 53 16.33 -0.36 7.23
N THR A 54 16.10 0.86 7.73
CA THR A 54 14.76 1.26 8.22
C THR A 54 13.75 1.50 7.09
N GLY A 55 14.20 1.54 5.83
CA GLY A 55 13.42 1.88 4.66
C GLY A 55 13.43 3.35 4.29
N LEU A 56 13.94 4.24 5.15
CA LEU A 56 14.14 5.65 4.81
C LEU A 56 15.26 5.81 3.78
N ARG A 57 15.11 6.77 2.86
CA ARG A 57 16.14 7.13 1.89
C ARG A 57 16.90 8.37 2.35
N THR A 58 18.18 8.47 2.00
CA THR A 58 19.01 9.64 2.32
C THR A 58 18.56 10.93 1.63
N GLY A 59 17.72 10.82 0.59
CA GLY A 59 17.07 11.96 -0.06
C GLY A 59 15.71 12.34 0.51
N ASP A 60 15.35 11.86 1.71
CA ASP A 60 14.12 12.27 2.40
C ASP A 60 14.22 13.76 2.81
N PRO A 61 13.28 14.63 2.39
CA PRO A 61 13.28 16.04 2.76
C PRO A 61 13.32 16.28 4.27
N ARG A 62 12.68 15.41 5.07
CA ARG A 62 12.69 15.50 6.55
C ARG A 62 14.04 15.17 7.17
N LEU A 63 14.98 14.63 6.40
CA LEU A 63 16.35 14.33 6.82
C LEU A 63 17.39 15.29 6.23
N LYS A 64 16.96 16.34 5.51
CA LYS A 64 17.85 17.25 4.80
C LYS A 64 18.95 17.84 5.71
N GLU A 65 18.56 18.40 6.85
CA GLU A 65 19.51 19.00 7.80
C GLU A 65 20.51 17.97 8.34
N CYS A 66 20.04 16.77 8.73
CA CYS A 66 20.92 15.69 9.16
C CYS A 66 21.92 15.29 8.06
N MET A 67 21.48 15.19 6.81
CA MET A 67 22.36 14.78 5.71
C MET A 67 23.35 15.89 5.30
N GLU A 68 22.94 17.16 5.39
CA GLU A 68 23.83 18.30 5.16
C GLU A 68 24.90 18.40 6.26
N ASN A 69 24.51 18.26 7.53
CA ASN A 69 25.44 18.21 8.65
C ASN A 69 26.41 17.03 8.52
N LEU A 70 25.92 15.84 8.13
CA LEU A 70 26.76 14.68 7.89
C LEU A 70 27.81 14.95 6.79
N LYS A 71 27.41 15.58 5.68
CA LYS A 71 28.34 15.96 4.59
C LYS A 71 29.40 16.94 5.07
N VAL A 72 29.04 17.92 5.90
CA VAL A 72 29.99 18.88 6.48
C VAL A 72 31.00 18.14 7.37
N ILE A 73 30.52 17.25 8.25
CA ILE A 73 31.38 16.47 9.15
C ILE A 73 32.32 15.55 8.36
N MET A 74 31.84 14.90 7.31
CA MET A 74 32.67 14.05 6.45
C MET A 74 33.79 14.82 5.73
N LYS A 75 33.62 16.13 5.49
CA LYS A 75 34.67 16.98 4.91
C LYS A 75 35.70 17.46 5.95
N THR A 76 35.29 17.59 7.22
CA THR A 76 36.17 18.11 8.28
C THR A 76 36.93 17.04 9.04
N THR A 77 36.51 15.77 8.96
CA THR A 77 37.09 14.67 9.75
C THR A 77 37.90 13.74 8.86
N SER A 78 39.14 13.45 9.24
CA SER A 78 40.07 12.63 8.42
C SER A 78 39.74 11.14 8.41
N ASP A 79 39.04 10.63 9.42
CA ASP A 79 38.71 9.20 9.59
C ASP A 79 37.26 8.86 9.23
N GLY A 80 36.42 9.85 8.90
CA GLY A 80 35.00 9.66 8.56
C GLY A 80 34.14 9.11 9.71
N ASN A 81 34.62 9.18 10.95
CA ASN A 81 33.94 8.64 12.12
C ASN A 81 33.23 9.74 12.91
N LEU A 82 32.07 9.40 13.45
CA LEU A 82 31.24 10.26 14.28
C LEU A 82 31.46 9.90 15.75
N ASP A 83 32.06 10.81 16.51
CA ASP A 83 32.00 10.74 17.97
C ASP A 83 30.60 11.14 18.47
N ARG A 84 30.35 10.97 19.77
CA ARG A 84 29.04 11.26 20.39
C ARG A 84 28.59 12.72 20.17
N HIS A 85 29.51 13.67 20.22
CA HIS A 85 29.19 15.10 20.10
C HIS A 85 28.86 15.46 18.64
N LEU A 86 29.66 14.99 17.69
CA LEU A 86 29.42 15.14 16.26
C LEU A 86 28.12 14.46 15.82
N PHE A 87 27.85 13.26 16.33
CA PHE A 87 26.60 12.55 16.08
C PHE A 87 25.39 13.35 16.57
N LYS A 88 25.44 13.84 17.82
CA LYS A 88 24.37 14.67 18.40
C LYS A 88 24.10 15.91 17.55
N LYS A 89 25.15 16.64 17.17
CA LYS A 89 25.03 17.82 16.29
C LYS A 89 24.41 17.47 14.92
N CYS A 90 24.69 16.27 14.41
CA CYS A 90 24.15 15.80 13.14
C CYS A 90 22.65 15.48 13.23
N VAL A 91 22.20 14.79 14.28
CA VAL A 91 20.84 14.25 14.36
C VAL A 91 19.83 15.14 15.09
N GLN A 92 20.27 16.18 15.81
CA GLN A 92 19.43 16.98 16.70
C GLN A 92 18.13 17.49 16.05
N SER A 93 18.20 17.99 14.81
CA SER A 93 17.04 18.57 14.13
C SER A 93 16.01 17.52 13.68
N ASN A 94 16.43 16.26 13.54
CA ASN A 94 15.61 15.18 12.98
C ASN A 94 15.47 14.00 13.95
N ILE A 95 15.78 14.21 15.24
CA ILE A 95 15.88 13.15 16.24
C ILE A 95 14.56 12.41 16.46
N VAL A 96 13.41 13.09 16.34
CA VAL A 96 12.09 12.48 16.53
C VAL A 96 11.84 11.38 15.48
N LEU A 97 12.04 11.70 14.19
CA LEU A 97 11.90 10.76 13.08
C LEU A 97 12.92 9.62 13.17
N LEU A 98 14.19 9.94 13.45
CA LEU A 98 15.23 8.93 13.60
C LEU A 98 14.95 7.99 14.77
N THR A 99 14.43 8.52 15.89
CA THR A 99 14.06 7.69 17.05
C THR A 99 12.93 6.74 16.70
N GLN A 100 11.93 7.17 15.93
CA GLN A 100 10.88 6.28 15.44
C GLN A 100 11.43 5.18 14.54
N ALA A 101 12.32 5.55 13.60
CA ALA A 101 12.94 4.62 12.66
C ALA A 101 13.75 3.52 13.37
N PHE A 102 14.68 3.91 14.23
CA PHE A 102 15.60 2.96 14.89
C PHE A 102 14.96 2.18 16.03
N ARG A 103 13.84 2.65 16.59
CA ARG A 103 13.05 1.89 17.57
C ARG A 103 11.96 1.02 16.95
N LYS A 104 12.00 0.82 15.63
CA LYS A 104 11.02 0.00 14.88
C LYS A 104 9.56 0.43 15.15
N LYS A 105 9.33 1.74 15.28
CA LYS A 105 7.99 2.32 15.49
C LYS A 105 7.27 2.72 14.21
N PHE A 106 7.89 2.50 13.05
CA PHE A 106 7.20 2.67 11.78
C PHE A 106 6.16 1.58 11.57
N VAL A 107 5.18 1.90 10.74
CA VAL A 107 4.05 1.04 10.38
C VAL A 107 4.51 -0.31 9.83
N ILE A 108 5.69 -0.38 9.21
CA ILE A 108 6.36 -1.63 8.86
C ILE A 108 7.70 -1.71 9.64
N PRO A 109 7.73 -2.42 10.78
CA PRO A 109 8.93 -2.56 11.62
C PRO A 109 10.12 -3.25 10.94
N ASP A 110 9.88 -4.33 10.20
CA ASP A 110 10.90 -5.08 9.45
C ASP A 110 10.78 -4.82 7.95
N PHE A 111 11.29 -3.66 7.55
CA PHE A 111 11.17 -3.22 6.17
C PHE A 111 12.05 -4.01 5.19
N VAL A 112 13.15 -4.62 5.65
CA VAL A 112 14.07 -5.38 4.79
C VAL A 112 13.42 -6.69 4.37
N SER A 113 12.82 -7.43 5.31
CA SER A 113 12.07 -8.64 4.99
C SER A 113 10.89 -8.32 4.06
N PHE A 114 10.11 -7.30 4.40
CA PHE A 114 9.00 -6.84 3.58
C PHE A 114 9.44 -6.47 2.14
N ALA A 115 10.55 -5.75 1.98
CA ALA A 115 11.07 -5.39 0.66
C ALA A 115 11.43 -6.63 -0.18
N SER A 116 12.00 -7.67 0.43
CA SER A 116 12.31 -8.94 -0.24
C SER A 116 11.05 -9.67 -0.73
N GLU A 117 9.94 -9.59 0.00
CA GLU A 117 8.66 -10.16 -0.45
C GLU A 117 8.09 -9.39 -1.64
N ILE A 118 8.21 -8.07 -1.63
CA ILE A 118 7.81 -7.24 -2.77
C ILE A 118 8.62 -7.59 -4.01
N ASP A 119 9.91 -7.88 -3.87
CA ASP A 119 10.75 -8.35 -4.98
C ASP A 119 10.29 -9.72 -5.50
N ALA A 120 9.92 -10.64 -4.62
CA ALA A 120 9.35 -11.94 -5.03
C ALA A 120 8.02 -11.77 -5.79
N LEU A 121 7.13 -10.89 -5.31
CA LEU A 121 5.87 -10.58 -6.00
C LEU A 121 6.11 -9.90 -7.35
N TYR A 122 7.10 -9.01 -7.41
CA TYR A 122 7.52 -8.36 -8.65
C TYR A 122 7.98 -9.39 -9.69
N GLU A 123 8.86 -10.32 -9.31
CA GLU A 123 9.37 -11.38 -10.22
C GLU A 123 8.27 -12.36 -10.64
N ASN A 124 7.36 -12.72 -9.73
CA ASN A 124 6.20 -13.56 -10.07
C ASN A 124 5.31 -12.91 -11.15
N ALA A 125 5.06 -11.60 -11.05
CA ALA A 125 4.25 -10.87 -12.02
C ALA A 125 5.02 -10.59 -13.33
N LYS A 126 6.34 -10.44 -13.27
CA LYS A 126 7.21 -10.15 -14.43
C LYS A 126 7.14 -11.22 -15.51
N ASN A 127 7.05 -12.48 -15.11
CA ASN A 127 6.98 -13.64 -16.02
C ASN A 127 5.65 -13.78 -16.75
N LEU A 128 4.63 -12.99 -16.38
CA LEU A 128 3.39 -12.94 -17.15
C LEU A 128 3.63 -12.21 -18.47
N GLY A 129 3.44 -12.96 -19.55
CA GLY A 129 3.22 -12.43 -20.89
C GLY A 129 1.75 -12.20 -21.18
N GLY A 130 1.47 -11.45 -22.25
CA GLY A 130 0.11 -11.16 -22.71
C GLY A 130 -0.32 -9.71 -22.51
N GLY A 131 -1.56 -9.42 -22.87
CA GLY A 131 -2.07 -8.06 -22.99
C GLY A 131 -1.60 -7.37 -24.27
N GLN A 132 -2.06 -6.14 -24.46
CA GLN A 132 -1.69 -5.29 -25.60
C GLN A 132 -1.35 -3.88 -25.11
N VAL A 133 -0.26 -3.33 -25.63
CA VAL A 133 0.09 -1.93 -25.38
C VAL A 133 -0.97 -1.06 -26.05
N ALA A 134 -1.43 -0.03 -25.36
CA ALA A 134 -2.35 0.93 -25.95
C ALA A 134 -1.70 1.61 -27.18
N ASP A 135 -2.34 1.49 -28.33
CA ASP A 135 -1.78 1.89 -29.63
C ASP A 135 -2.62 2.96 -30.36
N TYR A 136 -3.73 3.39 -29.77
CA TYR A 136 -4.62 4.41 -30.34
C TYR A 136 -3.95 5.80 -30.50
N ILE A 137 -2.85 6.05 -29.77
CA ILE A 137 -1.96 7.18 -30.03
C ILE A 137 -0.49 6.71 -30.14
N PRO A 138 0.32 7.30 -31.05
CA PRO A 138 1.70 6.89 -31.27
C PRO A 138 2.58 6.95 -30.00
N GLN A 139 2.32 7.89 -29.10
CA GLN A 139 3.13 8.07 -27.89
C GLN A 139 2.93 6.94 -26.87
N LEU A 140 1.77 6.26 -26.84
CA LEU A 140 1.56 5.07 -26.00
C LEU A 140 2.18 3.83 -26.67
N ALA A 141 2.02 3.70 -27.98
CA ALA A 141 2.55 2.57 -28.77
C ALA A 141 4.07 2.42 -28.69
N ARG A 142 4.79 3.51 -28.38
CA ARG A 142 6.26 3.52 -28.27
C ARG A 142 6.81 2.83 -27.02
N PHE A 143 6.00 2.58 -26.01
CA PHE A 143 6.47 1.90 -24.81
C PHE A 143 6.70 0.42 -25.09
N SER A 144 7.85 -0.09 -24.66
CA SER A 144 8.12 -1.53 -24.76
C SER A 144 7.15 -2.31 -23.87
N PRO A 145 6.57 -3.43 -24.36
CA PRO A 145 5.74 -4.32 -23.55
C PRO A 145 6.51 -4.97 -22.39
N ASP A 146 7.84 -5.00 -22.45
CA ASP A 146 8.67 -5.62 -21.42
C ASP A 146 8.81 -4.76 -20.16
N LEU A 147 8.48 -3.47 -20.23
CA LEU A 147 8.60 -2.55 -19.10
C LEU A 147 7.71 -2.98 -17.94
N TRP A 148 8.33 -3.10 -16.76
CA TRP A 148 7.63 -3.47 -15.54
C TRP A 148 8.28 -2.83 -14.33
N ALA A 149 7.48 -2.10 -13.56
CA ALA A 149 7.93 -1.35 -12.41
C ALA A 149 6.92 -1.41 -11.26
N VAL A 150 7.45 -1.50 -10.04
CA VAL A 150 6.69 -1.38 -8.79
C VAL A 150 7.42 -0.42 -7.86
N SER A 151 6.69 0.54 -7.29
CA SER A 151 7.20 1.43 -6.25
C SER A 151 6.24 1.52 -5.08
N ILE A 152 6.80 1.55 -3.88
CA ILE A 152 6.08 1.60 -2.61
C ILE A 152 6.58 2.78 -1.78
N CYS A 153 5.65 3.48 -1.14
CA CYS A 153 5.92 4.46 -0.10
C CYS A 153 4.97 4.21 1.09
N THR A 154 5.51 4.01 2.29
CA THR A 154 4.67 3.90 3.50
C THR A 154 4.23 5.27 4.00
N VAL A 155 3.25 5.30 4.91
CA VAL A 155 2.80 6.55 5.55
C VAL A 155 3.89 7.21 6.41
N ASP A 156 4.91 6.46 6.83
CA ASP A 156 6.10 6.97 7.54
C ASP A 156 7.24 7.41 6.61
N GLY A 157 7.11 7.18 5.30
CA GLY A 157 8.11 7.54 4.28
C GLY A 157 9.17 6.47 4.00
N GLN A 158 8.96 5.23 4.46
CA GLN A 158 9.78 4.09 4.04
C GLN A 158 9.49 3.78 2.58
N ARG A 159 10.52 3.52 1.77
CA ARG A 159 10.38 3.41 0.31
C ARG A 159 11.19 2.26 -0.29
N HIS A 160 10.54 1.44 -1.10
CA HIS A 160 11.14 0.35 -1.87
C HIS A 160 10.68 0.40 -3.32
N THR A 161 11.52 -0.09 -4.24
CA THR A 161 11.32 0.01 -5.68
C THR A 161 11.93 -1.20 -6.38
N ALA A 162 11.22 -1.78 -7.35
CA ALA A 162 11.67 -2.87 -8.20
C ALA A 162 11.36 -2.58 -9.67
N GLY A 163 12.31 -2.85 -10.57
CA GLY A 163 12.15 -2.68 -12.02
C GLY A 163 12.34 -1.25 -12.54
N ASP A 164 11.63 -0.90 -13.61
CA ASP A 164 11.80 0.33 -14.42
C ASP A 164 11.20 1.59 -13.76
N THR A 165 11.43 1.79 -12.45
CA THR A 165 10.65 2.75 -11.63
C THR A 165 10.88 4.22 -11.94
N LYS A 166 11.98 4.54 -12.64
CA LYS A 166 12.39 5.91 -12.97
C LYS A 166 11.98 6.35 -14.36
N VAL A 167 11.41 5.45 -15.17
CA VAL A 167 10.91 5.79 -16.50
C VAL A 167 9.66 6.65 -16.35
N PRO A 168 9.62 7.86 -16.94
CA PRO A 168 8.43 8.69 -16.90
C PRO A 168 7.34 8.15 -17.84
N PHE A 169 6.11 8.20 -17.37
CA PHE A 169 4.92 7.85 -18.14
C PHE A 169 3.75 8.77 -17.75
N CYS A 170 2.76 8.90 -18.63
CA CYS A 170 1.60 9.75 -18.33
C CYS A 170 0.63 9.07 -17.36
N LEU A 171 0.16 9.81 -16.35
CA LEU A 171 -0.82 9.32 -15.38
C LEU A 171 -2.11 8.83 -16.05
N GLN A 172 -2.53 9.49 -17.13
CA GLN A 172 -3.78 9.19 -17.81
C GLN A 172 -4.94 9.16 -16.78
N SER A 173 -5.80 8.14 -16.81
CA SER A 173 -6.95 8.06 -15.90
C SER A 173 -6.58 7.96 -14.41
N CYS A 174 -5.32 7.69 -14.04
CA CYS A 174 -4.86 7.74 -12.64
C CYS A 174 -4.91 9.14 -12.04
N VAL A 175 -5.03 10.20 -12.86
CA VAL A 175 -5.18 11.58 -12.38
C VAL A 175 -6.58 11.88 -11.84
N LYS A 176 -7.60 11.12 -12.25
CA LYS A 176 -9.00 11.40 -11.92
C LYS A 176 -9.30 11.44 -10.40
N PRO A 177 -8.84 10.46 -9.59
CA PRO A 177 -8.99 10.53 -8.14
C PRO A 177 -8.31 11.75 -7.51
N LEU A 178 -7.10 12.10 -7.97
CA LEU A 178 -6.34 13.23 -7.44
C LEU A 178 -7.07 14.55 -7.66
N LYS A 179 -7.64 14.72 -8.86
CA LYS A 179 -8.44 15.89 -9.20
C LYS A 179 -9.72 15.99 -8.37
N TYR A 180 -10.41 14.88 -8.18
CA TYR A 180 -11.58 14.84 -7.33
C TYR A 180 -11.25 15.19 -5.88
N ALA A 181 -10.14 14.66 -5.35
CA ALA A 181 -9.68 15.00 -4.01
C ALA A 181 -9.42 16.52 -3.86
N ILE A 182 -8.79 17.14 -4.86
CA ILE A 182 -8.55 18.59 -4.87
C ILE A 182 -9.86 19.38 -4.96
N ALA A 183 -10.79 18.98 -5.83
CA ALA A 183 -12.09 19.63 -5.94
C ALA A 183 -12.88 19.59 -4.62
N VAL A 184 -12.87 18.44 -3.91
CA VAL A 184 -13.53 18.31 -2.61
C VAL A 184 -12.77 19.06 -1.51
N HIS A 185 -11.44 19.12 -1.59
CA HIS A 185 -10.63 19.88 -0.64
C HIS A 185 -10.94 21.38 -0.71
N ASP A 186 -11.05 21.93 -1.94
CA ASP A 186 -11.23 23.36 -2.16
C ASP A 186 -12.69 23.82 -1.97
N HIS A 187 -13.66 22.97 -2.32
CA HIS A 187 -15.08 23.36 -2.39
C HIS A 187 -16.01 22.56 -1.46
N GLY A 188 -15.53 21.50 -0.83
CA GLY A 188 -16.33 20.61 0.01
C GLY A 188 -17.19 19.61 -0.77
N THR A 189 -17.53 18.50 -0.11
CA THR A 189 -18.25 17.37 -0.72
C THR A 189 -19.61 17.77 -1.30
N GLU A 190 -20.34 18.61 -0.57
CA GLU A 190 -21.71 18.97 -0.94
C GLU A 190 -21.73 19.72 -2.28
N TYR A 191 -20.83 20.69 -2.46
CA TYR A 191 -20.75 21.46 -3.71
C TYR A 191 -20.36 20.57 -4.89
N VAL A 192 -19.29 19.76 -4.76
CA VAL A 192 -18.82 18.89 -5.85
C VAL A 192 -19.93 17.92 -6.30
N HIS A 193 -20.66 17.34 -5.35
CA HIS A 193 -21.70 16.35 -5.65
C HIS A 193 -23.05 16.93 -6.07
N ARG A 194 -23.18 18.27 -6.15
CA ARG A 194 -24.29 18.88 -6.91
C ARG A 194 -24.16 18.59 -8.40
N PHE A 195 -22.95 18.36 -8.91
CA PHE A 195 -22.67 18.17 -10.34
C PHE A 195 -22.31 16.73 -10.72
N ILE A 196 -21.86 15.91 -9.75
CA ILE A 196 -21.34 14.56 -10.00
C ILE A 196 -21.94 13.58 -8.99
N GLY A 197 -22.37 12.41 -9.46
CA GLY A 197 -22.84 11.32 -8.60
C GLY A 197 -21.75 10.67 -7.74
N LYS A 198 -22.15 9.67 -6.96
CA LYS A 198 -21.30 8.95 -5.99
C LYS A 198 -21.24 7.44 -6.23
N GLU A 199 -21.92 6.95 -7.26
CA GLU A 199 -22.20 5.53 -7.41
C GLU A 199 -21.56 4.94 -8.66
N PRO A 200 -21.25 3.64 -8.68
CA PRO A 200 -20.84 2.96 -9.89
C PRO A 200 -21.98 3.02 -10.92
N SER A 201 -21.63 3.04 -12.21
CA SER A 201 -22.64 3.07 -13.28
C SER A 201 -23.38 1.74 -13.43
N GLY A 202 -22.81 0.61 -12.99
CA GLY A 202 -23.33 -0.75 -13.26
C GLY A 202 -23.35 -1.14 -14.74
N LEU A 203 -22.90 -0.25 -15.62
CA LEU A 203 -22.89 -0.38 -17.07
C LEU A 203 -21.44 -0.31 -17.56
N ARG A 204 -21.17 -0.96 -18.71
CA ARG A 204 -19.86 -0.90 -19.38
C ARG A 204 -19.40 0.56 -19.51
N PHE A 205 -18.14 0.82 -19.18
CA PHE A 205 -17.51 2.15 -19.17
C PHE A 205 -17.63 2.92 -20.50
N ASN A 206 -17.97 2.23 -21.59
CA ASN A 206 -18.10 2.78 -22.93
C ASN A 206 -19.42 3.49 -23.24
N LYS A 207 -20.45 3.38 -22.38
CA LYS A 207 -21.76 4.01 -22.67
C LYS A 207 -21.81 5.47 -22.20
N LEU A 208 -22.39 6.33 -23.04
CA LEU A 208 -22.55 7.77 -22.84
C LEU A 208 -23.83 8.08 -22.04
N PHE A 209 -23.89 7.68 -20.77
CA PHE A 209 -25.08 7.94 -19.94
C PHE A 209 -24.76 8.78 -18.70
N LEU A 210 -25.73 9.62 -18.37
CA LEU A 210 -25.87 10.28 -17.09
C LEU A 210 -26.77 9.40 -16.20
N ASN A 211 -26.75 9.64 -14.90
CA ASN A 211 -27.71 9.06 -13.98
C ASN A 211 -29.11 9.69 -14.16
N GLU A 212 -30.08 9.21 -13.40
CA GLU A 212 -31.46 9.72 -13.42
C GLU A 212 -31.59 11.20 -13.05
N GLU A 213 -30.57 11.78 -12.40
CA GLU A 213 -30.50 13.20 -12.03
C GLU A 213 -29.76 14.06 -13.07
N ASP A 214 -29.53 13.55 -14.30
CA ASP A 214 -28.76 14.23 -15.35
C ASP A 214 -27.33 14.62 -14.92
N LYS A 215 -26.69 13.80 -14.08
CA LYS A 215 -25.29 13.95 -13.62
C LYS A 215 -24.43 12.76 -14.06
N PRO A 216 -23.12 12.93 -14.29
CA PRO A 216 -22.23 11.79 -14.44
C PRO A 216 -22.24 10.91 -13.18
N HIS A 217 -22.17 9.60 -13.34
CA HIS A 217 -22.29 8.64 -12.23
C HIS A 217 -21.28 8.85 -11.09
N ASN A 218 -20.01 9.13 -11.43
CA ASN A 218 -18.93 9.31 -10.46
C ASN A 218 -17.71 10.00 -11.13
N PRO A 219 -16.74 10.52 -10.35
CA PRO A 219 -15.56 11.18 -10.90
C PRO A 219 -14.53 10.24 -11.55
N MET A 220 -14.67 8.91 -11.41
CA MET A 220 -13.71 7.93 -11.95
C MET A 220 -13.94 7.62 -13.43
N VAL A 221 -15.13 7.92 -13.97
CA VAL A 221 -15.45 7.86 -15.39
C VAL A 221 -15.11 9.19 -16.11
N ASN A 222 -14.94 9.15 -17.43
CA ASN A 222 -14.52 10.33 -18.21
C ASN A 222 -15.49 11.52 -18.06
N ALA A 223 -16.81 11.29 -18.11
CA ALA A 223 -17.80 12.36 -17.97
C ALA A 223 -17.71 13.08 -16.62
N GLY A 224 -17.64 12.32 -15.51
CA GLY A 224 -17.51 12.91 -14.19
C GLY A 224 -16.16 13.59 -13.98
N ALA A 225 -15.09 13.02 -14.57
CA ALA A 225 -13.80 13.68 -14.58
C ALA A 225 -13.89 15.02 -15.34
N ILE A 226 -14.48 15.10 -16.54
CA ILE A 226 -14.59 16.36 -17.29
C ILE A 226 -15.31 17.44 -16.48
N VAL A 227 -16.45 17.09 -15.85
CA VAL A 227 -17.17 18.02 -14.94
C VAL A 227 -16.28 18.44 -13.76
N CYS A 228 -15.56 17.51 -13.16
CA CYS A 228 -14.65 17.77 -12.05
C CYS A 228 -13.48 18.69 -12.41
N THR A 229 -13.05 18.74 -13.69
CA THR A 229 -11.98 19.64 -14.16
C THR A 229 -12.33 21.11 -13.98
N ARG A 230 -13.61 21.47 -14.12
CA ARG A 230 -14.02 22.86 -13.91
C ARG A 230 -14.00 23.26 -12.44
N ILE A 231 -14.22 22.30 -11.55
CA ILE A 231 -14.36 22.52 -10.11
C ILE A 231 -12.98 22.59 -9.43
N GLY A 232 -11.99 21.80 -9.86
CA GLY A 232 -10.62 21.89 -9.34
C GLY A 232 -9.68 22.61 -10.29
N THR A 233 -9.28 23.85 -9.98
CA THR A 233 -8.52 24.71 -10.92
C THR A 233 -7.00 24.72 -10.70
N LYS A 234 -6.46 24.02 -9.69
CA LYS A 234 -5.05 24.14 -9.28
C LYS A 234 -4.25 22.83 -9.24
N LEU A 235 -4.48 21.90 -10.18
CA LEU A 235 -3.71 20.65 -10.18
C LEU A 235 -2.20 20.88 -10.46
N GLU A 236 -1.86 21.84 -11.33
CA GLU A 236 -0.45 22.12 -11.69
C GLU A 236 0.34 22.78 -10.54
N PHE A 237 -0.28 23.66 -9.75
CA PHE A 237 0.38 24.39 -8.66
C PHE A 237 0.68 23.49 -7.45
N ASN A 238 -0.24 22.60 -7.07
CA ASN A 238 -0.07 21.79 -5.84
C ASN A 238 0.87 20.59 -6.02
N LEU A 239 1.06 20.05 -7.24
CA LEU A 239 1.96 18.92 -7.48
C LEU A 239 3.45 19.32 -7.42
N VAL A 240 3.77 20.59 -7.67
CA VAL A 240 5.13 21.15 -7.62
C VAL A 240 5.49 21.59 -6.20
N GLU A 241 4.57 22.23 -5.47
CA GLU A 241 4.84 22.71 -4.09
C GLU A 241 4.92 21.58 -3.05
N THR A 242 4.23 20.45 -3.25
CA THR A 242 4.20 19.31 -2.31
C THR A 242 5.44 18.40 -2.34
N GLY A 243 6.45 18.73 -3.16
CA GLY A 243 7.66 17.92 -3.32
C GLY A 243 7.46 16.57 -4.02
N LEU A 244 6.29 16.34 -4.62
CA LEU A 244 5.89 15.08 -5.26
C LEU A 244 6.41 14.91 -6.70
N ARG A 245 7.16 15.88 -7.22
CA ARG A 245 7.79 15.80 -8.55
C ARG A 245 9.27 16.19 -8.49
N PRO A 246 10.18 15.40 -9.09
CA PRO A 246 11.54 15.86 -9.35
C PRO A 246 11.50 17.08 -10.27
N GLN A 247 12.26 18.13 -9.96
CA GLN A 247 12.33 19.38 -10.75
C GLN A 247 12.70 19.16 -12.24
N ASN A 248 13.20 17.98 -12.61
CA ASN A 248 13.80 17.67 -13.90
C ASN A 248 12.90 16.91 -14.90
N VAL A 249 11.65 16.56 -14.56
CA VAL A 249 10.70 15.92 -15.50
C VAL A 249 9.73 16.98 -16.00
N PRO A 250 9.48 17.19 -17.30
CA PRO A 250 8.45 18.12 -17.79
C PRO A 250 7.08 17.83 -17.17
N ALA A 251 6.31 18.87 -16.86
CA ALA A 251 5.02 18.72 -16.15
C ALA A 251 3.98 18.01 -17.00
N LEU A 252 4.12 18.21 -18.30
CA LEU A 252 3.13 17.96 -19.30
C LEU A 252 3.86 17.46 -20.54
N SER A 253 3.40 16.32 -21.06
CA SER A 253 3.84 15.83 -22.35
C SER A 253 3.08 16.55 -23.45
N ALA A 254 3.62 17.69 -23.94
CA ALA A 254 2.97 18.48 -24.99
C ALA A 254 2.61 17.66 -26.26
N PRO A 255 3.47 16.73 -26.75
CA PRO A 255 3.12 15.88 -27.88
C PRO A 255 1.93 14.95 -27.59
N ARG A 256 1.85 14.39 -26.37
CA ARG A 256 0.73 13.51 -25.99
C ARG A 256 -0.55 14.30 -25.79
N PHE A 257 -0.48 15.49 -25.18
CA PHE A 257 -1.63 16.39 -25.08
C PHE A 257 -2.24 16.66 -26.46
N GLN A 258 -1.40 16.98 -27.45
CA GLN A 258 -1.88 17.22 -28.81
C GLN A 258 -2.53 15.98 -29.43
N SER A 259 -1.91 14.79 -29.32
CA SER A 259 -2.48 13.55 -29.86
C SER A 259 -3.74 13.07 -29.14
N GLU A 260 -3.82 13.21 -27.81
CA GLU A 260 -5.03 12.92 -27.02
C GLU A 260 -6.17 13.87 -27.40
N ARG A 261 -5.86 15.13 -27.70
CA ARG A 261 -6.86 16.10 -28.16
C ARG A 261 -7.36 15.77 -29.56
N GLU A 262 -6.46 15.47 -30.50
CA GLU A 262 -6.81 15.14 -31.89
C GLU A 262 -7.60 13.83 -32.03
N SER A 263 -7.30 12.83 -31.20
CA SER A 263 -8.02 11.55 -31.17
C SER A 263 -9.18 11.53 -30.17
N GLY A 264 -9.47 12.68 -29.55
CA GLY A 264 -10.36 12.82 -28.40
C GLY A 264 -11.86 12.90 -28.70
N ASP A 265 -12.31 12.46 -29.88
CA ASP A 265 -13.69 12.63 -30.39
C ASP A 265 -14.76 12.25 -29.37
N ARG A 266 -14.54 11.13 -28.66
CA ARG A 266 -15.47 10.67 -27.62
C ARG A 266 -15.60 11.67 -26.46
N ASN A 267 -14.50 12.27 -26.03
CA ASN A 267 -14.53 13.27 -24.96
C ASN A 267 -15.18 14.58 -25.44
N PHE A 268 -15.04 14.94 -26.72
CA PHE A 268 -15.82 16.04 -27.32
C PHE A 268 -17.32 15.74 -27.31
N ALA A 269 -17.74 14.55 -27.75
CA ALA A 269 -19.15 14.15 -27.69
C ALA A 269 -19.72 14.20 -26.25
N ILE A 270 -18.95 13.71 -25.27
CA ILE A 270 -19.29 13.83 -23.85
C ILE A 270 -19.42 15.31 -23.46
N GLY A 271 -18.45 16.15 -23.82
CA GLY A 271 -18.45 17.58 -23.49
C GLY A 271 -19.68 18.31 -24.03
N TYR A 272 -20.04 18.10 -25.30
CA TYR A 272 -21.24 18.68 -25.89
C TYR A 272 -22.53 18.17 -25.23
N TYR A 273 -22.61 16.87 -24.92
CA TYR A 273 -23.76 16.30 -24.24
C TYR A 273 -23.95 16.88 -22.83
N LEU A 274 -22.85 17.01 -22.06
CA LEU A 274 -22.85 17.64 -20.74
C LEU A 274 -23.22 19.13 -20.80
N LYS A 275 -22.81 19.82 -21.86
CA LYS A 275 -23.14 21.23 -22.09
C LYS A 275 -24.64 21.41 -22.32
N GLU A 276 -25.23 20.59 -23.19
CA GLU A 276 -26.67 20.60 -23.47
C GLU A 276 -27.50 20.35 -22.20
N LYS A 277 -27.06 19.38 -21.38
CA LYS A 277 -27.69 18.99 -20.12
C LYS A 277 -27.39 19.92 -18.94
N LYS A 278 -26.66 21.02 -19.15
CA LYS A 278 -26.28 21.99 -18.11
C LYS A 278 -25.56 21.35 -16.91
N CYS A 279 -24.74 20.32 -17.16
CA CYS A 279 -23.98 19.64 -16.11
C CYS A 279 -22.78 20.46 -15.60
N PHE A 280 -22.45 21.57 -16.26
CA PHE A 280 -21.37 22.47 -15.85
C PHE A 280 -21.92 23.66 -15.06
N PRO A 281 -21.13 24.25 -14.14
CA PRO A 281 -21.44 25.55 -13.54
C PRO A 281 -21.70 26.63 -14.59
N GLU A 282 -22.53 27.62 -14.27
CA GLU A 282 -22.84 28.74 -15.16
C GLU A 282 -21.58 29.50 -15.62
N GLY A 283 -21.59 29.97 -16.86
CA GLY A 283 -20.46 30.69 -17.47
C GLY A 283 -19.26 29.80 -17.84
N THR A 284 -19.42 28.47 -17.87
CA THR A 284 -18.33 27.55 -18.24
C THR A 284 -18.15 27.44 -19.75
N ASP A 285 -16.93 27.67 -20.24
CA ASP A 285 -16.54 27.27 -21.59
C ASP A 285 -16.13 25.80 -21.65
N MET A 286 -16.92 25.00 -22.35
CA MET A 286 -16.72 23.55 -22.47
C MET A 286 -15.39 23.21 -23.16
N THR A 287 -15.00 23.96 -24.19
CA THR A 287 -13.80 23.68 -24.98
C THR A 287 -12.54 23.87 -24.15
N SER A 288 -12.43 24.99 -23.43
CA SER A 288 -11.32 25.24 -22.50
C SER A 288 -11.22 24.16 -21.40
N ILE A 289 -12.35 23.64 -20.93
CA ILE A 289 -12.38 22.56 -19.92
C ILE A 289 -11.93 21.22 -20.49
N LEU A 290 -12.26 20.92 -21.74
CA LEU A 290 -11.72 19.74 -22.42
C LEU A 290 -10.22 19.86 -22.63
N ASP A 291 -9.72 21.02 -23.07
CA ASP A 291 -8.28 21.25 -23.22
C ASP A 291 -7.56 21.04 -21.88
N LEU A 292 -8.06 21.62 -20.79
CA LEU A 292 -7.49 21.38 -19.45
C LEU A 292 -7.59 19.90 -19.06
N TYR A 293 -8.69 19.21 -19.35
CA TYR A 293 -8.83 17.79 -19.08
C TYR A 293 -7.75 16.94 -19.80
N PHE A 294 -7.47 17.24 -21.07
CA PHE A 294 -6.42 16.57 -21.85
C PHE A 294 -5.02 16.89 -21.30
N GLN A 295 -4.78 18.12 -20.86
CA GLN A 295 -3.53 18.50 -20.20
C GLN A 295 -3.30 17.67 -18.94
N LEU A 296 -4.31 17.58 -18.06
CA LEU A 296 -4.20 16.81 -16.81
C LEU A 296 -3.96 15.31 -17.05
N CYS A 297 -4.57 14.72 -18.08
CA CYS A 297 -4.32 13.31 -18.45
C CYS A 297 -2.91 13.08 -19.01
N SER A 298 -2.27 14.13 -19.52
CA SER A 298 -0.94 14.11 -20.13
C SER A 298 0.19 14.46 -19.14
N ILE A 299 -0.12 14.59 -17.84
CA ILE A 299 0.88 14.79 -16.78
C ILE A 299 1.77 13.55 -16.68
N GLU A 300 3.09 13.76 -16.69
CA GLU A 300 4.09 12.70 -16.55
C GLU A 300 4.55 12.52 -15.10
N VAL A 301 4.68 11.26 -14.70
CA VAL A 301 5.18 10.82 -13.40
C VAL A 301 6.09 9.62 -13.57
N THR A 302 6.91 9.34 -12.55
CA THR A 302 7.57 8.05 -12.40
C THR A 302 6.79 7.19 -11.38
N CYS A 303 7.09 5.90 -11.31
CA CYS A 303 6.50 5.04 -10.27
C CYS A 303 6.84 5.56 -8.87
N GLU A 304 8.06 6.08 -8.68
CA GLU A 304 8.52 6.62 -7.41
C GLU A 304 7.73 7.85 -6.96
N SER A 305 7.45 8.80 -7.86
CA SER A 305 6.63 9.97 -7.49
C SER A 305 5.18 9.57 -7.22
N ALA A 306 4.63 8.66 -8.02
CA ALA A 306 3.22 8.29 -7.90
C ALA A 306 2.94 7.41 -6.67
N SER A 307 3.89 6.61 -6.21
CA SER A 307 3.74 5.85 -4.96
C SER A 307 3.67 6.79 -3.74
N VAL A 308 4.39 7.91 -3.76
CA VAL A 308 4.26 8.96 -2.72
C VAL A 308 2.89 9.64 -2.80
N MET A 309 2.37 9.92 -4.00
CA MET A 309 0.99 10.46 -4.17
C MET A 309 -0.06 9.51 -3.58
N ALA A 310 0.05 8.20 -3.86
CA ALA A 310 -0.80 7.18 -3.25
C ALA A 310 -0.65 7.13 -1.73
N ALA A 311 0.56 7.29 -1.21
CA ALA A 311 0.84 7.24 0.22
C ALA A 311 0.32 8.49 0.95
N THR A 312 0.26 9.65 0.28
CA THR A 312 -0.43 10.84 0.79
C THR A 312 -1.92 10.57 1.02
N LEU A 313 -2.57 9.84 0.11
CA LEU A 313 -3.96 9.39 0.30
C LEU A 313 -4.05 8.33 1.42
N ALA A 314 -3.09 7.42 1.52
CA ALA A 314 -3.03 6.45 2.62
C ALA A 314 -2.90 7.13 3.99
N ASN A 315 -2.21 8.27 4.05
CA ASN A 315 -1.88 9.02 5.26
C ASN A 315 -2.87 10.16 5.56
N GLY A 316 -4.13 10.01 5.19
CA GLY A 316 -5.17 10.99 5.51
C GLY A 316 -4.96 12.39 4.90
N GLY A 317 -4.14 12.50 3.85
CA GLY A 317 -3.86 13.75 3.15
C GLY A 317 -2.54 14.43 3.55
N PHE A 318 -1.75 13.83 4.45
CA PHE A 318 -0.42 14.32 4.80
C PHE A 318 0.65 13.65 3.94
N CYS A 319 1.52 14.44 3.30
CA CYS A 319 2.60 13.88 2.50
C CYS A 319 3.62 13.17 3.40
N PRO A 320 3.89 11.86 3.20
CA PRO A 320 4.67 11.07 4.15
C PRO A 320 6.15 11.47 4.20
N ILE A 321 6.68 12.12 3.15
CA ILE A 321 8.10 12.51 3.07
C ILE A 321 8.35 13.99 3.36
N THR A 322 7.30 14.81 3.54
CA THR A 322 7.45 16.24 3.91
C THR A 322 6.75 16.56 5.23
N GLY A 323 5.70 15.82 5.60
CA GLY A 323 4.84 16.11 6.75
C GLY A 323 3.79 17.18 6.49
N GLU A 324 3.72 17.72 5.27
CA GLU A 324 2.78 18.78 4.92
C GLU A 324 1.38 18.21 4.71
N ARG A 325 0.36 18.98 5.14
CA ARG A 325 -1.03 18.66 4.86
C ARG A 325 -1.38 19.12 3.45
N VAL A 326 -1.55 18.16 2.55
CA VAL A 326 -1.86 18.41 1.13
C VAL A 326 -3.36 18.40 0.88
N LEU A 327 -4.11 17.55 1.58
CA LEU A 327 -5.54 17.36 1.37
C LEU A 327 -6.32 17.34 2.69
N GLY A 328 -7.60 17.66 2.61
CA GLY A 328 -8.54 17.48 3.72
C GLY A 328 -8.85 15.98 3.94
N PRO A 329 -8.97 15.50 5.18
CA PRO A 329 -9.33 14.11 5.46
C PRO A 329 -10.66 13.67 4.83
N GLU A 330 -11.62 14.59 4.72
CA GLU A 330 -12.89 14.37 4.03
C GLU A 330 -12.69 14.04 2.54
N ALA A 331 -11.89 14.84 1.84
CA ALA A 331 -11.56 14.63 0.44
C ALA A 331 -10.89 13.27 0.22
N VAL A 332 -9.95 12.92 1.10
CA VAL A 332 -9.24 11.64 1.05
C VAL A 332 -10.20 10.47 1.24
N ARG A 333 -11.03 10.50 2.29
CA ARG A 333 -12.02 9.45 2.57
C ARG A 333 -12.94 9.22 1.38
N ASN A 334 -13.50 10.28 0.81
CA ASN A 334 -14.42 10.17 -0.31
C ASN A 334 -13.72 9.64 -1.57
N THR A 335 -12.48 10.08 -1.81
CA THR A 335 -11.67 9.63 -2.94
C THR A 335 -11.38 8.13 -2.85
N LEU A 336 -10.96 7.65 -1.68
CA LEU A 336 -10.70 6.22 -1.44
C LEU A 336 -11.97 5.39 -1.59
N SER A 337 -13.12 5.88 -1.13
CA SER A 337 -14.41 5.21 -1.28
C SER A 337 -14.77 5.02 -2.76
N LEU A 338 -14.62 6.07 -3.57
CA LEU A 338 -14.91 6.02 -5.00
C LEU A 338 -13.87 5.24 -5.81
N MET A 339 -12.60 5.24 -5.38
CA MET A 339 -11.57 4.38 -5.96
C MET A 339 -11.89 2.90 -5.73
N HIS A 340 -12.40 2.56 -4.54
CA HIS A 340 -12.79 1.20 -4.21
C HIS A 340 -13.91 0.69 -5.14
N SER A 341 -15.00 1.44 -5.31
CA SER A 341 -16.16 0.98 -6.09
C SER A 341 -16.09 1.25 -7.60
N CYS A 342 -15.31 2.25 -8.05
CA CYS A 342 -15.38 2.77 -9.42
C CYS A 342 -14.00 2.88 -10.12
N GLY A 343 -12.91 2.42 -9.51
CA GLY A 343 -11.56 2.79 -9.92
C GLY A 343 -10.91 1.96 -11.04
N MET A 344 -11.35 0.73 -11.28
CA MET A 344 -10.69 -0.25 -12.17
C MET A 344 -11.52 -0.56 -13.42
N TYR A 345 -12.19 0.45 -13.98
CA TYR A 345 -13.09 0.30 -15.14
C TYR A 345 -14.19 -0.73 -14.86
N ASP A 346 -14.55 -1.56 -15.84
CA ASP A 346 -15.56 -2.61 -15.66
C ASP A 346 -15.10 -3.70 -14.67
N PHE A 347 -13.80 -3.77 -14.36
CA PHE A 347 -13.24 -4.67 -13.35
C PHE A 347 -13.43 -4.15 -11.92
N SER A 348 -13.95 -2.95 -11.70
CA SER A 348 -14.04 -2.34 -10.35
C SER A 348 -14.76 -3.21 -9.34
N GLY A 349 -15.91 -3.80 -9.70
CA GLY A 349 -16.67 -4.68 -8.80
C GLY A 349 -15.90 -5.96 -8.44
N GLN A 350 -15.26 -6.59 -9.42
CA GLN A 350 -14.45 -7.79 -9.17
C GLN A 350 -13.18 -7.47 -8.38
N PHE A 351 -12.52 -6.34 -8.66
CA PHE A 351 -11.35 -5.88 -7.93
C PHE A 351 -11.69 -5.56 -6.48
N ALA A 352 -12.78 -4.83 -6.23
CA ALA A 352 -13.27 -4.54 -4.89
C ALA A 352 -13.59 -5.82 -4.10
N PHE A 353 -14.10 -6.84 -4.78
CA PHE A 353 -14.47 -8.11 -4.16
C PHE A 353 -13.27 -9.02 -3.85
N HIS A 354 -12.36 -9.21 -4.81
CA HIS A 354 -11.24 -10.15 -4.67
C HIS A 354 -10.00 -9.51 -4.01
N VAL A 355 -9.73 -8.23 -4.30
CA VAL A 355 -8.57 -7.51 -3.75
C VAL A 355 -8.98 -6.61 -2.59
N GLY A 356 -10.11 -5.92 -2.66
CA GLY A 356 -10.60 -5.12 -1.53
C GLY A 356 -9.87 -3.81 -1.26
N LEU A 357 -8.97 -3.38 -2.14
CA LEU A 357 -8.19 -2.15 -1.96
C LEU A 357 -8.67 -1.02 -2.89
N PRO A 358 -8.64 0.25 -2.45
CA PRO A 358 -8.84 1.39 -3.35
C PRO A 358 -7.74 1.46 -4.40
N ALA A 359 -8.12 1.42 -5.68
CA ALA A 359 -7.18 1.52 -6.79
C ALA A 359 -7.72 2.38 -7.94
N LYS A 360 -6.83 2.90 -8.80
CA LYS A 360 -7.22 3.50 -10.07
C LYS A 360 -6.25 3.07 -11.17
N SER A 361 -6.80 2.49 -12.22
CA SER A 361 -6.05 2.13 -13.44
C SER A 361 -5.99 3.28 -14.46
N GLY A 362 -4.95 3.29 -15.27
CA GLY A 362 -4.77 4.19 -16.41
C GLY A 362 -4.26 3.45 -17.64
N VAL A 363 -4.73 3.88 -18.81
CA VAL A 363 -4.40 3.28 -20.11
C VAL A 363 -2.92 3.35 -20.51
N ALA A 364 -2.10 4.09 -19.77
CA ALA A 364 -0.64 4.02 -19.88
C ALA A 364 -0.04 2.77 -19.22
N GLY A 365 -0.85 1.89 -18.62
CA GLY A 365 -0.40 0.71 -17.89
C GLY A 365 -0.14 0.94 -16.40
N GLY A 366 -0.50 2.11 -15.88
CA GLY A 366 -0.31 2.47 -14.47
C GLY A 366 -1.49 2.03 -13.60
N ILE A 367 -1.21 1.54 -12.40
CA ILE A 367 -2.21 1.30 -11.35
C ILE A 367 -1.77 2.01 -10.07
N LEU A 368 -2.53 3.04 -9.70
CA LEU A 368 -2.39 3.74 -8.43
C LEU A 368 -3.16 2.96 -7.35
N LEU A 369 -2.47 2.37 -6.39
CA LEU A 369 -3.06 1.51 -5.35
C LEU A 369 -2.81 2.12 -3.96
N VAL A 370 -3.84 2.12 -3.12
CA VAL A 370 -3.74 2.65 -1.75
C VAL A 370 -4.08 1.56 -0.74
N VAL A 371 -3.23 1.40 0.27
CA VAL A 371 -3.52 0.64 1.50
C VAL A 371 -3.69 1.65 2.63
N PRO A 372 -4.94 2.02 3.00
CA PRO A 372 -5.19 3.08 3.97
C PRO A 372 -4.44 2.86 5.28
N ASN A 373 -3.85 3.93 5.83
CA ASN A 373 -3.03 3.94 7.05
C ASN A 373 -1.72 3.13 7.00
N VAL A 374 -1.36 2.53 5.86
CA VAL A 374 -0.14 1.72 5.73
C VAL A 374 0.79 2.24 4.65
N MET A 375 0.35 2.25 3.39
CA MET A 375 1.22 2.58 2.25
C MET A 375 0.46 2.92 0.97
N GLY A 376 1.14 3.65 0.08
CA GLY A 376 0.78 3.81 -1.32
C GLY A 376 1.69 3.03 -2.24
N ILE A 377 1.14 2.53 -3.33
CA ILE A 377 1.84 1.72 -4.33
C ILE A 377 1.52 2.23 -5.72
N MET A 378 2.53 2.28 -6.58
CA MET A 378 2.35 2.44 -8.02
C MET A 378 2.95 1.22 -8.73
N CYS A 379 2.13 0.55 -9.53
CA CYS A 379 2.56 -0.49 -10.46
C CYS A 379 2.45 0.06 -11.88
N TRP A 380 3.42 -0.24 -12.75
CA TRP A 380 3.38 0.21 -14.14
C TRP A 380 3.89 -0.86 -15.10
N SER A 381 2.99 -1.35 -15.95
CA SER A 381 3.31 -2.17 -17.12
C SER A 381 2.40 -1.78 -18.28
N PRO A 382 2.94 -1.31 -19.42
CA PRO A 382 2.14 -0.84 -20.57
C PRO A 382 1.11 -1.84 -21.14
N PRO A 383 1.36 -3.17 -21.20
CA PRO A 383 0.37 -4.12 -21.70
C PRO A 383 -0.90 -4.17 -20.86
N LEU A 384 -2.04 -3.93 -21.51
CA LEU A 384 -3.36 -3.93 -20.90
C LEU A 384 -4.14 -5.21 -21.23
N ASP A 385 -5.01 -5.61 -20.32
CA ASP A 385 -6.03 -6.62 -20.55
C ASP A 385 -7.19 -6.06 -21.41
N LYS A 386 -8.19 -6.91 -21.68
CA LYS A 386 -9.38 -6.53 -22.48
C LYS A 386 -10.27 -5.49 -21.80
N LEU A 387 -10.09 -5.25 -20.51
CA LEU A 387 -10.85 -4.28 -19.71
C LEU A 387 -10.08 -2.95 -19.54
N GLY A 388 -8.86 -2.85 -20.08
CA GLY A 388 -8.02 -1.66 -20.04
C GLY A 388 -7.14 -1.56 -18.78
N ASN A 389 -6.96 -2.64 -18.02
CA ASN A 389 -6.11 -2.66 -16.83
C ASN A 389 -4.75 -3.33 -17.13
N SER A 390 -3.69 -2.88 -16.46
CA SER A 390 -2.36 -3.48 -16.62
C SER A 390 -2.33 -4.95 -16.20
N VAL A 391 -1.89 -5.85 -17.09
CA VAL A 391 -1.89 -7.30 -16.83
C VAL A 391 -1.03 -7.65 -15.60
N ARG A 392 0.24 -7.24 -15.62
CA ARG A 392 1.18 -7.48 -14.51
C ARG A 392 0.77 -6.73 -13.25
N GLY A 393 0.25 -5.51 -13.42
CA GLY A 393 -0.24 -4.70 -12.31
C GLY A 393 -1.40 -5.36 -11.55
N ILE A 394 -2.39 -5.92 -12.27
CA ILE A 394 -3.48 -6.66 -11.64
C ILE A 394 -2.94 -7.90 -10.93
N GLN A 395 -2.09 -8.71 -11.58
CA GLN A 395 -1.53 -9.90 -10.93
C GLN A 395 -0.82 -9.56 -9.62
N PHE A 396 0.03 -8.53 -9.64
CA PHE A 396 0.74 -8.06 -8.44
C PHE A 396 -0.25 -7.68 -7.31
N CYS A 397 -1.41 -7.12 -7.66
CA CYS A 397 -2.45 -6.77 -6.70
C CYS A 397 -3.24 -8.01 -6.20
N THR A 398 -3.46 -9.02 -7.05
CA THR A 398 -4.30 -10.19 -6.70
C THR A 398 -3.59 -11.18 -5.77
N VAL A 399 -2.26 -11.27 -5.83
CA VAL A 399 -1.46 -12.08 -4.89
C VAL A 399 -1.55 -11.52 -3.45
N LYS A 400 -2.12 -10.32 -3.25
CA LYS A 400 -2.41 -9.75 -1.92
C LYS A 400 -3.68 -10.26 -1.24
N SER A 401 -4.46 -11.13 -1.87
CA SER A 401 -5.62 -11.75 -1.22
C SER A 401 -5.24 -12.43 0.11
N VAL A 402 -4.09 -13.10 0.13
CA VAL A 402 -3.47 -13.67 1.34
C VAL A 402 -3.24 -12.60 2.42
N ILE A 403 -2.59 -11.49 2.09
CA ILE A 403 -2.21 -10.45 3.06
C ILE A 403 -3.47 -9.80 3.65
N ASN A 404 -4.49 -9.54 2.84
CA ASN A 404 -5.73 -8.94 3.30
C ASN A 404 -6.56 -9.90 4.16
N LEU A 405 -6.55 -11.20 3.82
CA LEU A 405 -7.12 -12.26 4.66
C LEU A 405 -6.45 -12.27 6.04
N LEU A 406 -5.12 -12.23 6.08
CA LEU A 406 -4.35 -12.26 7.33
C LEU A 406 -4.47 -10.97 8.12
N PHE A 407 -4.56 -9.82 7.45
CA PHE A 407 -4.79 -8.54 8.12
C PHE A 407 -6.18 -8.46 8.75
N ALA A 408 -7.21 -9.02 8.10
CA ALA A 408 -8.54 -9.16 8.69
C ALA A 408 -8.50 -10.09 9.92
N ALA A 409 -7.70 -11.16 9.87
CA ALA A 409 -7.50 -12.03 11.02
C ALA A 409 -6.74 -11.34 12.17
N TYR A 410 -5.72 -10.54 11.86
CA TYR A 410 -4.94 -9.74 12.82
C TYR A 410 -5.78 -8.67 13.52
N THR A 411 -6.64 -7.97 12.77
CA THR A 411 -7.48 -6.90 13.32
C THR A 411 -8.77 -7.39 14.00
N GLY A 412 -9.10 -8.67 13.86
CA GLY A 412 -10.36 -9.22 14.37
C GLY A 412 -11.58 -8.91 13.49
N ASP A 413 -11.40 -8.47 12.24
CA ASP A 413 -12.51 -8.11 11.34
C ASP A 413 -13.17 -9.36 10.72
N VAL A 414 -14.08 -9.97 11.49
CA VAL A 414 -14.89 -11.11 11.06
C VAL A 414 -15.77 -10.76 9.84
N SER A 415 -16.16 -9.49 9.67
CA SER A 415 -17.01 -9.08 8.53
C SER A 415 -16.21 -9.13 7.23
N ALA A 416 -14.94 -8.72 7.24
CA ALA A 416 -14.03 -8.90 6.12
C ALA A 416 -13.80 -10.38 5.81
N LEU A 417 -13.55 -11.21 6.83
CA LEU A 417 -13.36 -12.66 6.64
C LEU A 417 -14.60 -13.35 6.06
N ARG A 418 -15.81 -12.95 6.49
CA ARG A 418 -17.07 -13.43 5.90
C ARG A 418 -17.19 -13.07 4.42
N ARG A 419 -16.79 -11.86 4.04
CA ARG A 419 -16.76 -11.44 2.63
C ARG A 419 -15.76 -12.27 1.82
N PHE A 420 -14.58 -12.57 2.36
CA PHE A 420 -13.59 -13.43 1.70
C PHE A 420 -14.06 -14.89 1.57
N ALA A 421 -14.69 -15.47 2.59
CA ALA A 421 -15.23 -16.82 2.48
C ALA A 421 -16.38 -16.92 1.44
N LEU A 422 -17.26 -15.91 1.41
CA LEU A 422 -18.35 -15.84 0.41
C LEU A 422 -17.82 -15.63 -1.02
N SER A 423 -16.60 -15.10 -1.18
CA SER A 423 -15.95 -14.95 -2.48
C SER A 423 -15.30 -16.21 -3.03
N SER A 424 -15.46 -17.35 -2.35
CA SER A 424 -14.74 -18.60 -2.66
C SER A 424 -13.21 -18.41 -2.61
N MET A 425 -12.73 -17.45 -1.80
CA MET A 425 -11.31 -17.32 -1.49
C MET A 425 -10.87 -18.54 -0.69
N ASP A 426 -9.71 -19.09 -1.03
CA ASP A 426 -9.09 -20.15 -0.25
C ASP A 426 -8.59 -19.57 1.09
N MET A 427 -9.24 -19.99 2.17
CA MET A 427 -8.96 -19.53 3.55
C MET A 427 -7.75 -20.23 4.17
N GLU A 428 -7.17 -21.23 3.48
CA GLU A 428 -5.95 -21.93 3.91
C GLU A 428 -4.67 -21.35 3.30
N GLN A 429 -4.79 -20.24 2.56
CA GLN A 429 -3.64 -19.52 2.03
C GLN A 429 -2.69 -19.06 3.14
N ARG A 430 -1.40 -19.09 2.85
CA ARG A 430 -0.31 -18.89 3.81
C ARG A 430 0.52 -17.66 3.48
N ASP A 431 0.94 -16.89 4.50
CA ASP A 431 1.96 -15.84 4.33
C ASP A 431 3.37 -16.41 4.16
N TYR A 432 4.34 -15.49 4.13
CA TYR A 432 5.76 -15.74 4.07
C TYR A 432 6.26 -16.64 5.21
N ASP A 433 5.68 -16.58 6.42
CA ASP A 433 6.02 -17.44 7.54
C ASP A 433 5.26 -18.79 7.50
N SER A 434 4.65 -19.12 6.36
CA SER A 434 3.79 -20.29 6.20
C SER A 434 2.59 -20.31 7.15
N ARG A 435 2.23 -19.14 7.70
CA ARG A 435 1.11 -18.96 8.63
C ARG A 435 -0.16 -18.70 7.85
N THR A 436 -1.21 -19.40 8.26
CA THR A 436 -2.59 -19.18 7.80
C THR A 436 -3.29 -18.10 8.64
N ALA A 437 -4.49 -17.70 8.24
CA ALA A 437 -5.34 -16.81 9.04
C ALA A 437 -5.59 -17.33 10.45
N LEU A 438 -5.56 -18.66 10.62
CA LEU A 438 -5.75 -19.32 11.91
C LEU A 438 -4.56 -19.09 12.86
N HIS A 439 -3.32 -19.11 12.36
CA HIS A 439 -2.14 -18.81 13.17
C HIS A 439 -2.19 -17.37 13.68
N VAL A 440 -2.43 -16.41 12.77
CA VAL A 440 -2.48 -14.98 13.11
C VAL A 440 -3.60 -14.67 14.09
N ALA A 441 -4.80 -15.22 13.87
CA ALA A 441 -5.91 -15.03 14.80
C ALA A 441 -5.67 -15.67 16.18
N ALA A 442 -4.94 -16.79 16.22
CA ALA A 442 -4.61 -17.49 17.45
C ALA A 442 -3.54 -16.77 18.26
N ALA A 443 -2.55 -16.17 17.60
CA ALA A 443 -1.52 -15.35 18.22
C ALA A 443 -2.08 -14.06 18.83
N GLU A 444 -3.09 -13.45 18.19
CA GLU A 444 -3.74 -12.22 18.69
C GLU A 444 -4.89 -12.48 19.68
N GLY A 445 -5.36 -13.72 19.80
CA GLY A 445 -6.43 -14.09 20.71
C GLY A 445 -7.85 -13.77 20.25
N HIS A 446 -8.08 -13.59 18.94
CA HIS A 446 -9.40 -13.23 18.38
C HIS A 446 -10.34 -14.45 18.27
N VAL A 447 -11.04 -14.77 19.37
CA VAL A 447 -11.94 -15.94 19.48
C VAL A 447 -12.99 -16.02 18.37
N GLU A 448 -13.64 -14.92 18.02
CA GLU A 448 -14.68 -14.90 16.97
C GLU A 448 -14.13 -15.19 15.57
N VAL A 449 -12.89 -14.78 15.30
CA VAL A 449 -12.20 -15.09 14.04
C VAL A 449 -11.84 -16.56 13.99
N VAL A 450 -11.24 -17.11 15.06
CA VAL A 450 -10.86 -18.52 15.17
C VAL A 450 -12.09 -19.41 14.99
N LYS A 451 -13.20 -19.06 15.65
CA LYS A 451 -14.48 -19.75 15.51
C LYS A 451 -14.98 -19.73 14.07
N PHE A 452 -14.95 -18.56 13.41
CA PHE A 452 -15.37 -18.43 12.02
C PHE A 452 -14.53 -19.30 11.06
N LEU A 453 -13.20 -19.32 11.24
CA LEU A 453 -12.29 -20.10 10.39
C LEU A 453 -12.50 -21.62 10.56
N LEU A 454 -12.69 -22.09 11.80
CA LEU A 454 -12.88 -23.52 12.10
C LEU A 454 -14.29 -24.02 11.76
N GLU A 455 -15.34 -23.29 12.14
CA GLU A 455 -16.74 -23.72 11.97
C GLU A 455 -17.27 -23.49 10.56
N ALA A 456 -17.08 -22.28 10.03
CA ALA A 456 -17.67 -21.88 8.76
C ALA A 456 -16.78 -22.23 7.57
N CYS A 457 -15.47 -22.01 7.70
CA CYS A 457 -14.52 -22.24 6.60
C CYS A 457 -13.90 -23.64 6.60
N ARG A 458 -14.00 -24.39 7.71
CA ARG A 458 -13.44 -25.75 7.89
C ARG A 458 -11.94 -25.83 7.57
N VAL A 459 -11.19 -24.80 7.94
CA VAL A 459 -9.73 -24.75 7.80
C VAL A 459 -9.09 -25.82 8.68
N ASN A 460 -7.97 -26.40 8.24
CA ASN A 460 -7.17 -27.32 9.02
C ASN A 460 -6.78 -26.69 10.38
N PRO A 461 -7.03 -27.35 11.52
CA PRO A 461 -6.68 -26.84 12.84
C PRO A 461 -5.21 -27.07 13.24
N VAL A 462 -4.48 -27.94 12.53
CA VAL A 462 -3.08 -28.30 12.81
C VAL A 462 -2.10 -27.98 11.66
N PRO A 463 -2.22 -26.83 10.96
CA PRO A 463 -1.20 -26.42 10.01
C PRO A 463 0.07 -26.08 10.79
N LYS A 464 1.23 -26.31 10.17
CA LYS A 464 2.52 -25.87 10.71
C LYS A 464 3.00 -24.62 9.99
N ASP A 465 3.47 -23.65 10.75
CA ASP A 465 4.19 -22.48 10.26
C ASP A 465 5.65 -22.85 9.87
N ARG A 466 6.43 -21.83 9.52
CA ARG A 466 7.86 -21.94 9.16
C ARG A 466 8.74 -22.44 10.31
N TRP A 467 8.36 -22.17 11.56
CA TRP A 467 9.09 -22.58 12.77
C TRP A 467 8.63 -23.94 13.29
N GLY A 468 7.68 -24.58 12.62
CA GLY A 468 7.10 -25.87 13.00
C GLY A 468 6.03 -25.76 14.07
N ASN A 469 5.63 -24.54 14.46
CA ASN A 469 4.57 -24.31 15.44
C ASN A 469 3.20 -24.42 14.78
N THR A 470 2.24 -24.86 15.58
CA THR A 470 0.81 -24.89 15.26
C THR A 470 0.10 -23.66 15.81
N PRO A 471 -1.11 -23.32 15.32
CA PRO A 471 -1.91 -22.23 15.88
C PRO A 471 -2.16 -22.38 17.39
N MET A 472 -2.26 -23.61 17.89
CA MET A 472 -2.43 -23.89 19.32
C MET A 472 -1.17 -23.53 20.10
N GLU A 473 0.01 -23.85 19.59
CA GLU A 473 1.29 -23.50 20.21
C GLU A 473 1.53 -21.98 20.20
N GLU A 474 1.13 -21.28 19.13
CA GLU A 474 1.14 -19.81 19.10
C GLU A 474 0.20 -19.21 20.17
N ALA A 475 -1.04 -19.70 20.29
CA ALA A 475 -1.97 -19.25 21.31
C ALA A 475 -1.45 -19.49 22.74
N VAL A 476 -0.75 -20.61 22.98
CA VAL A 476 -0.08 -20.88 24.26
C VAL A 476 1.08 -19.91 24.49
N HIS A 477 1.90 -19.64 23.47
CA HIS A 477 3.04 -18.73 23.55
C HIS A 477 2.63 -17.32 23.96
N PHE A 478 1.51 -16.82 23.43
CA PHE A 478 0.97 -15.49 23.74
C PHE A 478 -0.03 -15.46 24.92
N GLY A 479 -0.39 -16.62 25.48
CA GLY A 479 -1.19 -16.73 26.70
C GLY A 479 -2.72 -16.66 26.51
N HIS A 480 -3.22 -16.98 25.32
CA HIS A 480 -4.64 -16.89 24.96
C HIS A 480 -5.40 -18.21 25.24
N HIS A 481 -5.76 -18.43 26.51
CA HIS A 481 -6.35 -19.69 27.00
C HIS A 481 -7.71 -20.05 26.37
N ASP A 482 -8.53 -19.05 26.04
CA ASP A 482 -9.85 -19.25 25.42
C ASP A 482 -9.71 -19.84 24.01
N VAL A 483 -8.72 -19.37 23.24
CA VAL A 483 -8.41 -19.87 21.90
C VAL A 483 -7.79 -21.28 21.97
N VAL A 484 -6.94 -21.56 22.95
CA VAL A 484 -6.36 -22.89 23.16
C VAL A 484 -7.44 -23.94 23.39
N THR A 485 -8.40 -23.64 24.27
CA THR A 485 -9.52 -24.55 24.57
C THR A 485 -10.33 -24.85 23.30
N MET A 486 -10.61 -23.81 22.50
CA MET A 486 -11.33 -23.96 21.23
C MET A 486 -10.54 -24.80 20.21
N LEU A 487 -9.25 -24.52 20.03
CA LEU A 487 -8.40 -25.29 19.09
C LEU A 487 -8.27 -26.76 19.51
N GLN A 488 -8.17 -27.04 20.82
CA GLN A 488 -8.10 -28.40 21.35
C GLN A 488 -9.39 -29.19 21.08
N ASP A 489 -10.56 -28.56 21.27
CA ASP A 489 -11.86 -29.17 20.99
C ASP A 489 -12.05 -29.51 19.50
N TYR A 490 -11.56 -28.65 18.60
CA TYR A 490 -11.64 -28.87 17.15
C TYR A 490 -10.60 -29.85 16.63
N ASN A 491 -9.39 -29.88 17.21
CA ASN A 491 -8.37 -30.87 16.88
C ASN A 491 -8.87 -32.30 17.12
N ASN A 492 -9.56 -32.54 18.24
CA ASN A 492 -10.14 -33.85 18.56
C ASN A 492 -11.27 -34.28 17.60
N LYS A 493 -11.85 -33.35 16.85
CA LYS A 493 -12.97 -33.58 15.92
C LYS A 493 -12.56 -33.58 14.45
N TYR A 494 -11.32 -33.17 14.14
CA TYR A 494 -10.85 -33.01 12.78
C TYR A 494 -10.43 -34.35 12.17
N SER A 495 -11.01 -34.70 11.03
CA SER A 495 -10.59 -35.84 10.19
C SER A 495 -10.05 -35.30 8.86
N PRO A 496 -8.81 -35.60 8.46
CA PRO A 496 -8.24 -35.09 7.23
C PRO A 496 -9.03 -35.61 6.02
N PRO A 497 -9.41 -34.76 5.06
CA PRO A 497 -10.05 -35.21 3.84
C PRO A 497 -8.99 -35.87 2.93
N GLY A 498 -8.82 -37.20 3.05
CA GLY A 498 -8.00 -37.98 2.10
C GLY A 498 -7.18 -39.17 2.61
N GLY A 499 -7.30 -39.60 3.87
CA GLY A 499 -6.46 -40.68 4.43
C GLY A 499 -6.94 -42.12 4.23
N ALA A 500 -7.83 -42.40 3.26
CA ALA A 500 -8.39 -43.75 3.05
C ALA A 500 -7.73 -44.55 1.92
N THR A 501 -6.57 -44.10 1.41
CA THR A 501 -5.91 -44.74 0.24
C THR A 501 -4.53 -45.33 0.50
N GLU A 502 -3.85 -45.04 1.62
CA GLU A 502 -2.51 -45.62 1.88
C GLU A 502 -2.56 -46.99 2.58
N ASP A 503 -3.61 -47.30 3.35
CA ASP A 503 -3.72 -48.59 4.04
C ASP A 503 -4.26 -49.72 3.14
N LYS A 504 -4.95 -49.39 2.03
CA LYS A 504 -5.42 -50.39 1.06
C LYS A 504 -4.32 -50.86 0.10
N GLU A 505 -3.30 -50.06 -0.18
CA GLU A 505 -2.17 -50.48 -1.04
C GLU A 505 -1.16 -51.34 -0.27
N LYS A 506 -1.05 -51.18 1.06
CA LYS A 506 -0.29 -52.10 1.92
C LYS A 506 -0.98 -53.46 2.10
N GLU A 507 -2.30 -53.50 2.27
CA GLU A 507 -3.04 -54.77 2.35
C GLU A 507 -3.08 -55.56 1.03
N ILE A 508 -2.98 -54.87 -0.13
CA ILE A 508 -2.94 -55.51 -1.46
C ILE A 508 -1.51 -55.95 -1.82
N SER A 509 -0.47 -55.26 -1.32
CA SER A 509 0.92 -55.68 -1.54
C SER A 509 1.33 -56.85 -0.64
N GLU A 510 0.87 -56.91 0.61
CA GLU A 510 1.17 -58.04 1.52
C GLU A 510 0.47 -59.35 1.10
N LYS A 511 -0.76 -59.28 0.57
CA LYS A 511 -1.46 -60.48 0.04
C LYS A 511 -0.87 -61.06 -1.24
N ASN A 512 -0.05 -60.30 -1.98
CA ASN A 512 0.57 -60.77 -3.22
C ASN A 512 1.97 -61.39 -3.01
N ILE A 513 2.54 -61.29 -1.81
CA ILE A 513 3.87 -61.84 -1.49
C ILE A 513 3.74 -63.22 -0.81
N ASP A 514 2.66 -63.46 -0.06
CA ASP A 514 2.35 -64.79 0.54
C ASP A 514 1.81 -65.83 -0.49
N GLY A 515 1.57 -65.42 -1.74
CA GLY A 515 1.16 -66.32 -2.83
C GLY A 515 2.31 -66.79 -3.73
N LEU A 516 3.55 -66.39 -3.45
CA LEU A 516 4.72 -66.67 -4.30
C LEU A 516 5.97 -67.20 -3.56
N LEU A 517 5.79 -67.71 -2.34
CA LEU A 517 6.79 -68.53 -1.63
C LEU A 517 6.25 -69.93 -1.36
#